data_AF-A0A4R4P866-F1
#
_entry.id   AF-A0A4R4P866-F1
#
_cell.length_a   1.000
_cell.length_b   1.000
_cell.length_c   1.000
_cell.angle_alpha   90.00
_cell.angle_beta   90.00
_cell.angle_gamma   90.00
#
_symmetry.space_group_name_H-M   'P 1'
#
loop_
_entity.id
_entity.type
_entity.pdbx_description
1 polymer ?
#
loop_
_entity_poly.entity_id
_entity_poly.type
_entity_poly.pdbx_seq_one_letter_code
_entity_poly.pdbx_strand_id
1 'polypeptide(L)'
;MSEDQTTTGAAAARPSGVPSGPGHTERDTRARVARLILEHGPVTASTLGERVGLTPAAIRRHLDALLAEGMIEVRKARVPQTRRGRGRPAKWFAITDAGRSAFVHAYDDLATSALRFLADKAGDHAVAEFARRQIADLEQRYRPVVQDAPPQQRVRMLAEALSGDGYAAAAAKAPQPGGGEQLCQHHCPVAHVAAEFPQLCEAETEAFSRLLGTPVQRLATIAHGDGICTTHVSPVDLCADRARDDAT
;
A
#
# COMPACT_ATOMS: atom_id res chain seq x y z
N MET A 1 30.01 48.34 -26.00
CA MET A 1 31.06 47.34 -26.23
C MET A 1 31.49 46.80 -24.88
N SER A 2 31.29 45.49 -24.69
CA SER A 2 31.87 44.62 -23.65
C SER A 2 31.31 44.82 -22.22
N GLU A 3 30.36 43.99 -21.75
CA GLU A 3 30.53 42.59 -21.29
C GLU A 3 31.70 42.44 -20.30
N ASP A 4 31.41 42.18 -19.02
CA ASP A 4 31.66 40.86 -18.45
C ASP A 4 30.92 40.64 -17.11
N GLN A 5 30.18 39.53 -17.04
CA GLN A 5 29.46 39.05 -15.85
C GLN A 5 30.32 37.96 -15.19
N THR A 6 30.80 38.20 -13.98
CA THR A 6 31.43 37.13 -13.17
C THR A 6 30.43 36.59 -12.16
N THR A 7 29.68 35.58 -12.60
CA THR A 7 28.83 34.74 -11.75
C THR A 7 29.68 33.68 -11.06
N THR A 8 29.74 33.75 -9.72
CA THR A 8 30.33 32.76 -8.84
C THR A 8 29.57 31.43 -8.92
N GLY A 9 30.16 30.43 -9.58
CA GLY A 9 29.64 29.06 -9.63
C GLY A 9 29.97 28.30 -8.35
N ALA A 10 28.97 28.09 -7.50
CA ALA A 10 29.05 27.18 -6.36
C ALA A 10 29.10 25.72 -6.86
N ALA A 11 30.25 25.07 -6.71
CA ALA A 11 30.43 23.66 -6.98
C ALA A 11 29.68 22.81 -5.94
N ALA A 12 28.51 22.30 -6.31
CA ALA A 12 27.77 21.34 -5.52
C ALA A 12 28.52 20.00 -5.50
N ALA A 13 29.00 19.61 -4.31
CA ALA A 13 29.55 18.29 -4.05
C ALA A 13 28.49 17.21 -4.33
N ARG A 14 28.80 16.32 -5.28
CA ARG A 14 28.01 15.13 -5.59
C ARG A 14 28.15 14.12 -4.44
N PRO A 15 27.07 13.54 -3.89
CA PRO A 15 27.21 12.43 -2.96
C PRO A 15 27.77 11.21 -3.71
N SER A 16 28.91 10.72 -3.24
CA SER A 16 29.60 9.52 -3.71
C SER A 16 28.67 8.30 -3.63
N GLY A 17 28.34 7.74 -4.79
CA GLY A 17 27.59 6.49 -4.90
C GLY A 17 28.40 5.32 -4.36
N VAL A 18 27.79 4.53 -3.48
CA VAL A 18 28.31 3.23 -3.03
C VAL A 18 28.42 2.30 -4.26
N PRO A 19 29.54 1.59 -4.48
CA PRO A 19 29.67 0.73 -5.65
C PRO A 19 28.79 -0.53 -5.47
N SER A 20 27.71 -0.60 -6.25
CA SER A 20 26.84 -1.78 -6.35
C SER A 20 27.60 -2.93 -7.01
N GLY A 21 27.94 -3.97 -6.23
CA GLY A 21 28.52 -5.20 -6.78
C GLY A 21 27.55 -5.90 -7.77
N PRO A 22 28.06 -6.73 -8.70
CA PRO A 22 27.25 -7.34 -9.77
C PRO A 22 26.05 -8.17 -9.27
N GLY A 23 26.14 -8.73 -8.05
CA GLY A 23 25.04 -9.48 -7.43
C GLY A 23 23.86 -8.61 -6.95
N HIS A 24 24.08 -7.33 -6.64
CA HIS A 24 23.01 -6.43 -6.22
C HIS A 24 22.12 -6.04 -7.40
N THR A 25 22.71 -5.72 -8.55
CA THR A 25 21.99 -5.34 -9.76
C THR A 25 21.18 -6.52 -10.32
N GLU A 26 21.71 -7.74 -10.23
CA GLU A 26 21.01 -8.95 -10.68
C GLU A 26 19.81 -9.30 -9.77
N ARG A 27 19.92 -9.06 -8.46
CA ARG A 27 18.84 -9.28 -7.50
C ARG A 27 17.74 -8.23 -7.62
N ASP A 28 18.12 -6.97 -7.81
CA ASP A 28 17.21 -5.84 -8.04
C ASP A 28 16.42 -5.99 -9.35
N THR A 29 17.11 -6.42 -10.43
CA THR A 29 16.47 -6.74 -11.71
C THR A 29 15.48 -7.89 -11.60
N ARG A 30 15.81 -8.94 -10.81
CA ARG A 30 14.93 -10.09 -10.58
C ARG A 30 13.67 -9.70 -9.79
N ALA A 31 13.82 -8.87 -8.77
CA ALA A 31 12.69 -8.33 -7.99
C ALA A 31 11.76 -7.51 -8.90
N ARG A 32 12.33 -6.65 -9.77
CA ARG A 32 11.58 -5.87 -10.76
C ARG A 32 10.82 -6.75 -11.75
N VAL A 33 11.41 -7.85 -12.22
CA VAL A 33 10.74 -8.80 -13.14
C VAL A 33 9.54 -9.48 -12.46
N ALA A 34 9.69 -9.98 -11.24
CA ALA A 34 8.59 -10.63 -10.54
C ALA A 34 7.49 -9.64 -10.10
N ARG A 35 7.84 -8.39 -9.79
CA ARG A 35 6.86 -7.30 -9.59
C ARG A 35 6.01 -7.04 -10.84
N LEU A 36 6.61 -7.00 -12.03
CA LEU A 36 5.86 -6.82 -13.28
C LEU A 36 4.89 -7.98 -13.56
N ILE A 37 5.25 -9.20 -13.17
CA ILE A 37 4.36 -10.37 -13.26
C ILE A 37 3.21 -10.27 -12.24
N LEU A 38 3.49 -9.74 -11.04
CA LEU A 38 2.47 -9.51 -10.01
C LEU A 38 1.45 -8.44 -10.45
N GLU A 39 1.91 -7.32 -11.00
CA GLU A 39 1.07 -6.17 -11.40
C GLU A 39 0.25 -6.41 -12.67
N HIS A 40 0.81 -7.10 -13.67
CA HIS A 40 0.16 -7.30 -14.97
C HIS A 40 -0.54 -8.67 -15.12
N GLY A 41 -0.49 -9.51 -14.08
CA GLY A 41 -0.96 -10.88 -14.16
C GLY A 41 -0.09 -11.74 -15.08
N PRO A 42 -0.62 -12.85 -15.64
CA PRO A 42 0.17 -13.71 -16.52
C PRO A 42 0.77 -12.92 -17.69
N VAL A 43 2.08 -12.99 -17.88
CA VAL A 43 2.82 -12.26 -18.94
C VAL A 43 3.87 -13.14 -19.62
N THR A 44 4.26 -12.79 -20.85
CA THR A 44 5.28 -13.53 -21.61
C THR A 44 6.68 -12.97 -21.38
N ALA A 45 7.71 -13.81 -21.61
CA ALA A 45 9.10 -13.39 -21.51
C ALA A 45 9.48 -12.26 -22.48
N SER A 46 8.85 -12.18 -23.66
CA SER A 46 9.11 -11.12 -24.63
C SER A 46 8.60 -9.77 -24.12
N THR A 47 7.36 -9.73 -23.60
CA THR A 47 6.77 -8.51 -23.02
C THR A 47 7.58 -8.03 -21.80
N LEU A 48 8.06 -8.95 -20.97
CA LEU A 48 8.92 -8.61 -19.84
C LEU A 48 10.28 -8.06 -20.30
N GLY A 49 10.91 -8.67 -21.30
CA GLY A 49 12.19 -8.22 -21.85
C GLY A 49 12.12 -6.79 -22.40
N GLU A 50 11.05 -6.48 -23.15
CA GLU A 50 10.80 -5.13 -23.69
C GLU A 50 10.61 -4.09 -22.58
N ARG A 51 9.84 -4.40 -21.54
CA ARG A 51 9.54 -3.46 -20.43
C ARG A 51 10.72 -3.19 -19.51
N VAL A 52 11.58 -4.19 -19.31
CA VAL A 52 12.75 -4.07 -18.42
C VAL A 52 13.99 -3.59 -19.19
N GLY A 53 13.96 -3.61 -20.53
CA GLY A 53 15.10 -3.23 -21.38
C GLY A 53 16.18 -4.31 -21.42
N LEU A 54 15.80 -5.58 -21.30
CA LEU A 54 16.73 -6.71 -21.23
C LEU A 54 16.68 -7.57 -22.49
N THR A 55 17.83 -8.19 -22.82
CA THR A 55 17.88 -9.16 -23.90
C THR A 55 17.03 -10.41 -23.57
N PRO A 56 16.54 -11.14 -24.57
CA PRO A 56 15.79 -12.38 -24.35
C PRO A 56 16.56 -13.44 -23.55
N ALA A 57 17.89 -13.44 -23.59
CA ALA A 57 18.71 -14.36 -22.81
C ALA A 57 18.79 -13.94 -21.33
N ALA A 58 18.95 -12.64 -21.06
CA ALA A 58 19.02 -12.11 -19.70
C ALA A 58 17.68 -12.31 -18.96
N ILE A 59 16.54 -12.00 -19.60
CA ILE A 59 15.23 -12.20 -18.97
C ILE A 59 14.94 -13.67 -18.66
N ARG A 60 15.36 -14.61 -19.52
CA ARG A 60 15.18 -16.05 -19.27
C ARG A 60 15.96 -16.51 -18.04
N ARG A 61 17.20 -16.06 -17.84
CA ARG A 61 17.97 -16.37 -16.63
C ARG A 61 17.24 -15.96 -15.35
N HIS A 62 16.65 -14.77 -15.33
CA HIS A 62 15.86 -14.30 -14.19
C HIS A 62 14.57 -15.11 -13.98
N LEU A 63 13.87 -15.45 -15.07
CA LEU A 63 12.66 -16.27 -15.00
C LEU A 63 12.96 -17.70 -14.53
N ASP A 64 14.07 -18.29 -14.96
CA ASP A 64 14.49 -19.62 -14.53
C ASP A 64 14.83 -19.63 -13.03
N ALA A 65 15.50 -18.59 -12.53
CA ALA A 65 15.75 -18.42 -11.10
C ALA A 65 14.45 -18.27 -10.29
N LEU A 66 13.52 -17.42 -10.74
CA LEU A 66 12.22 -17.23 -10.08
C LEU A 66 11.35 -18.51 -10.10
N LEU A 67 11.46 -19.33 -11.15
CA LEU A 67 10.82 -20.65 -11.22
C LEU A 67 11.45 -21.62 -10.23
N ALA A 68 12.78 -21.65 -10.13
CA ALA A 68 13.50 -22.51 -9.18
C ALA A 68 13.20 -22.14 -7.72
N GLU A 69 12.99 -20.86 -7.45
CA GLU A 69 12.58 -20.33 -6.13
C GLU A 69 11.07 -20.53 -5.85
N GLY A 70 10.28 -21.04 -6.81
CA GLY A 70 8.84 -21.23 -6.65
C GLY A 70 8.02 -19.94 -6.60
N MET A 71 8.62 -18.80 -6.94
CA MET A 71 8.01 -17.46 -6.90
C MET A 71 7.04 -17.23 -8.06
N ILE A 72 7.26 -17.91 -9.18
CA ILE A 72 6.41 -17.84 -10.38
C ILE A 72 6.12 -19.24 -10.91
N GLU A 73 5.05 -19.37 -11.69
CA GLU A 73 4.66 -20.60 -12.36
C GLU A 73 4.43 -20.38 -13.86
N VAL A 74 4.59 -21.45 -14.65
CA VAL A 74 4.32 -21.43 -16.09
C VAL A 74 2.87 -21.80 -16.36
N ARG A 75 2.09 -20.86 -16.89
CA ARG A 75 0.76 -21.12 -17.45
C ARG A 75 0.82 -21.31 -18.97
N LYS A 76 0.06 -22.28 -19.48
CA LYS A 76 -0.15 -22.45 -20.92
C LYS A 76 -1.25 -21.49 -21.37
N ALA A 77 -1.04 -20.84 -22.51
CA ALA A 77 -2.06 -20.00 -23.12
C ALA A 77 -3.32 -20.84 -23.43
N ARG A 78 -4.50 -20.42 -22.92
CA ARG A 78 -5.80 -20.90 -23.44
C ARG A 78 -6.08 -20.14 -24.74
N VAL A 79 -5.42 -20.52 -25.83
CA VAL A 79 -5.77 -19.99 -27.17
C VAL A 79 -6.83 -20.91 -27.76
N PRO A 80 -7.97 -20.38 -28.27
CA PRO A 80 -8.86 -21.15 -29.14
C PRO A 80 -8.07 -21.73 -30.32
N GLN A 81 -8.35 -22.98 -30.70
CA GLN A 81 -7.60 -23.76 -31.70
C GLN A 81 -7.52 -23.13 -33.11
N THR A 82 -8.14 -21.97 -33.36
CA THR A 82 -8.36 -21.37 -34.69
C THR A 82 -7.27 -20.42 -35.17
N ARG A 83 -6.22 -20.12 -34.38
CA ARG A 83 -5.08 -19.30 -34.82
C ARG A 83 -3.73 -19.98 -34.58
N ARG A 84 -3.50 -21.12 -35.25
CA ARG A 84 -2.17 -21.75 -35.30
C ARG A 84 -1.27 -21.02 -36.30
N GLY A 85 -0.48 -20.06 -35.82
CA GLY A 85 0.77 -19.69 -36.47
C GLY A 85 1.86 -20.76 -36.25
N ARG A 86 2.86 -20.83 -37.12
CA ARG A 86 3.99 -21.77 -37.00
C ARG A 86 4.91 -21.32 -35.84
N GLY A 87 4.91 -22.06 -34.73
CA GLY A 87 5.80 -21.81 -33.59
C GLY A 87 5.38 -22.55 -32.31
N ARG A 88 6.35 -22.82 -31.41
CA ARG A 88 6.07 -23.39 -30.07
C ARG A 88 5.21 -22.39 -29.29
N PRO A 89 4.12 -22.80 -28.62
CA PRO A 89 3.26 -21.89 -27.88
C PRO A 89 4.06 -21.04 -26.87
N ALA A 90 3.77 -19.74 -26.80
CA ALA A 90 4.41 -18.85 -25.85
C ALA A 90 4.08 -19.30 -24.41
N LYS A 91 5.11 -19.43 -23.57
CA LYS A 91 4.96 -19.66 -22.13
C LYS A 91 4.51 -18.34 -21.48
N TRP A 92 3.48 -18.41 -20.65
CA TRP A 92 3.04 -17.31 -19.80
C TRP A 92 3.53 -17.59 -18.38
N PHE A 93 4.02 -16.55 -17.71
CA PHE A 93 4.51 -16.62 -16.34
C PHE A 93 3.54 -15.88 -15.46
N ALA A 94 3.10 -16.52 -14.37
CA ALA A 94 2.22 -15.92 -13.37
C ALA A 94 2.90 -16.00 -12.00
N ILE A 95 2.64 -15.02 -11.14
CA ILE A 95 3.12 -15.05 -9.75
C ILE A 95 2.40 -16.18 -9.01
N THR A 96 3.13 -16.94 -8.20
CA THR A 96 2.52 -17.93 -7.27
C THR A 96 2.08 -17.22 -5.99
N ASP A 97 1.32 -17.93 -5.14
CA ASP A 97 0.95 -17.41 -3.82
C ASP A 97 2.19 -17.19 -2.93
N ALA A 98 3.17 -18.11 -2.99
CA ALA A 98 4.46 -17.96 -2.32
C ALA A 98 5.23 -16.73 -2.83
N GLY A 99 5.25 -16.52 -4.15
CA GLY A 99 5.85 -15.34 -4.76
C GLY A 99 5.18 -14.04 -4.32
N ARG A 100 3.86 -14.03 -4.26
CA ARG A 100 3.07 -12.89 -3.78
C ARG A 100 3.38 -12.56 -2.32
N SER A 101 3.46 -13.55 -1.45
CA SER A 101 3.78 -13.36 -0.02
C SER A 101 5.19 -12.82 0.19
N ALA A 102 6.19 -13.29 -0.56
CA ALA A 102 7.57 -12.84 -0.40
C ALA A 102 7.81 -11.35 -0.74
N PHE A 103 7.03 -10.76 -1.65
CA PHE A 103 7.11 -9.30 -1.91
C PHE A 103 6.51 -8.47 -0.79
N VAL A 104 5.42 -8.95 -0.18
CA VAL A 104 4.76 -8.26 0.93
C VAL A 104 5.72 -8.20 2.13
N HIS A 105 6.37 -9.31 2.47
CA HIS A 105 7.24 -9.36 3.64
C HIS A 105 8.52 -8.52 3.53
N ALA A 106 9.17 -8.43 2.37
CA ALA A 106 10.45 -7.70 2.26
C ALA A 106 10.30 -6.17 2.43
N TYR A 107 9.19 -5.58 1.96
CA TYR A 107 8.93 -4.15 2.17
C TYR A 107 8.45 -3.87 3.58
N ASP A 108 7.64 -4.76 4.15
CA ASP A 108 7.21 -4.66 5.53
C ASP A 108 8.40 -4.74 6.48
N ASP A 109 9.36 -5.65 6.23
CA ASP A 109 10.60 -5.76 7.02
C ASP A 109 11.44 -4.47 6.96
N LEU A 110 11.58 -3.88 5.78
CA LEU A 110 12.31 -2.62 5.61
C LEU A 110 11.59 -1.47 6.33
N ALA A 111 10.27 -1.37 6.19
CA ALA A 111 9.46 -0.35 6.84
C ALA A 111 9.51 -0.48 8.36
N THR A 112 9.36 -1.70 8.88
CA THR A 112 9.51 -2.00 10.31
C THR A 112 10.92 -1.63 10.81
N SER A 113 11.97 -1.99 10.07
CA SER A 113 13.35 -1.63 10.42
C SER A 113 13.57 -0.11 10.45
N ALA A 114 13.00 0.62 9.49
CA ALA A 114 13.07 2.08 9.46
C ALA A 114 12.34 2.73 10.66
N LEU A 115 11.17 2.22 11.03
CA LEU A 115 10.43 2.71 12.20
C LEU A 115 11.11 2.35 13.51
N ARG A 116 11.72 1.16 13.63
CA ARG A 116 12.58 0.81 14.78
C ARG A 116 13.74 1.79 14.91
N PHE A 117 14.43 2.08 13.81
CA PHE A 117 15.51 3.05 13.81
C PHE A 117 15.03 4.46 14.21
N LEU A 118 13.84 4.87 13.75
CA LEU A 118 13.24 6.14 14.15
C LEU A 118 12.91 6.16 15.64
N ALA A 119 12.31 5.11 16.18
CA ALA A 119 12.03 4.96 17.60
C ALA A 119 13.33 4.99 18.43
N ASP A 120 14.38 4.29 18.00
CA ASP A 120 15.68 4.26 18.69
C ASP A 120 16.37 5.63 18.70
N LYS A 121 16.24 6.42 17.63
CA LYS A 121 16.94 7.71 17.49
C LYS A 121 16.17 8.91 18.00
N ALA A 122 14.85 8.88 17.88
CA ALA A 122 13.99 10.02 18.15
C ALA A 122 12.83 9.69 19.09
N GLY A 123 12.68 8.44 19.54
CA GLY A 123 11.65 8.02 20.48
C GLY A 123 10.28 7.79 19.84
N ASP A 124 9.36 7.22 20.63
CA ASP A 124 8.02 6.81 20.17
C ASP A 124 7.16 7.99 19.67
N HIS A 125 7.41 9.19 20.20
CA HIS A 125 6.71 10.40 19.75
C HIS A 125 7.00 10.73 18.27
N ALA A 126 8.22 10.45 17.80
CA ALA A 126 8.59 10.65 16.41
C ALA A 126 7.89 9.64 15.50
N VAL A 127 7.69 8.40 15.97
CA VAL A 127 6.87 7.40 15.27
C VAL A 127 5.42 7.84 15.19
N ALA A 128 4.85 8.38 16.29
CA ALA A 128 3.50 8.91 16.31
C ALA A 128 3.31 10.11 15.34
N GLU A 129 4.27 11.03 15.29
CA GLU A 129 4.28 12.13 14.33
C GLU A 129 4.39 11.64 12.88
N PHE A 130 5.25 10.65 12.62
CA PHE A 130 5.35 10.02 11.32
C PHE A 130 4.01 9.38 10.90
N ALA A 131 3.38 8.62 11.80
CA ALA A 131 2.09 7.99 11.56
C ALA A 131 1.00 9.02 11.24
N ARG A 132 0.90 10.10 12.05
CA ARG A 132 -0.04 11.21 11.79
C ARG A 132 0.21 11.85 10.43
N ARG A 133 1.46 12.05 10.04
CA ARG A 133 1.80 12.63 8.74
C ARG A 133 1.45 11.73 7.56
N GLN A 134 1.73 10.43 7.66
CA GLN A 134 1.33 9.45 6.64
C GLN A 134 -0.19 9.42 6.44
N ILE A 135 -0.95 9.46 7.53
CA ILE A 135 -2.41 9.47 7.47
C ILE A 135 -2.96 10.83 7.02
N ALA A 136 -2.32 11.96 7.33
CA ALA A 136 -2.77 13.27 6.88
C ALA A 136 -2.82 13.38 5.34
N ASP A 137 -1.86 12.78 4.64
CA ASP A 137 -1.85 12.74 3.17
C ASP A 137 -3.03 11.89 2.61
N LEU A 138 -3.36 10.78 3.29
CA LEU A 138 -4.57 9.98 2.98
C LEU A 138 -5.84 10.78 3.26
N GLU A 139 -5.91 11.43 4.42
CA GLU A 139 -7.03 12.26 4.86
C GLU A 139 -7.33 13.36 3.84
N GLN A 140 -6.30 14.07 3.38
CA GLN A 140 -6.45 15.13 2.38
C GLN A 140 -7.05 14.62 1.06
N ARG A 141 -6.69 13.41 0.63
CA ARG A 141 -7.25 12.78 -0.59
C ARG A 141 -8.70 12.35 -0.41
N TYR A 142 -9.07 11.84 0.77
CA TYR A 142 -10.42 11.32 1.02
C TYR A 142 -11.42 12.42 1.37
N ARG A 143 -10.95 13.51 1.98
CA ARG A 143 -11.77 14.63 2.44
C ARG A 143 -12.81 15.12 1.42
N PRO A 144 -12.49 15.43 0.16
CA PRO A 144 -13.51 15.88 -0.79
C PRO A 144 -14.58 14.82 -1.04
N VAL A 145 -14.19 13.56 -1.24
CA VAL A 145 -15.12 12.44 -1.50
C VAL A 145 -16.06 12.19 -0.32
N VAL A 146 -15.58 12.34 0.91
CA VAL A 146 -16.36 12.12 2.12
C VAL A 146 -17.20 13.34 2.49
N GLN A 147 -16.66 14.55 2.42
CA GLN A 147 -17.34 15.76 2.89
C GLN A 147 -18.41 16.27 1.92
N ASP A 148 -18.24 16.03 0.62
CA ASP A 148 -19.25 16.39 -0.41
C ASP A 148 -20.46 15.45 -0.37
N ALA A 149 -20.36 14.30 0.30
CA ALA A 149 -21.46 13.35 0.45
C ALA A 149 -22.42 13.73 1.60
N PRO A 150 -23.72 13.40 1.48
CA PRO A 150 -24.66 13.51 2.58
C PRO A 150 -24.16 12.79 3.84
N PRO A 151 -24.42 13.28 5.06
CA PRO A 151 -23.94 12.66 6.30
C PRO A 151 -24.17 11.15 6.40
N GLN A 152 -25.34 10.68 5.94
CA GLN A 152 -25.76 9.28 5.97
C GLN A 152 -25.00 8.38 4.95
N GLN A 153 -24.21 8.97 4.07
CA GLN A 153 -23.41 8.27 3.06
C GLN A 153 -21.91 8.34 3.34
N ARG A 154 -21.46 9.14 4.32
CA ARG A 154 -20.04 9.42 4.55
C ARG A 154 -19.23 8.17 4.88
N VAL A 155 -19.75 7.28 5.73
CA VAL A 155 -19.08 6.03 6.10
C VAL A 155 -18.92 5.13 4.88
N ARG A 156 -19.94 5.06 4.03
CA ARG A 156 -19.88 4.34 2.76
C ARG A 156 -18.84 4.94 1.81
N MET A 157 -18.83 6.26 1.63
CA MET A 157 -17.86 6.92 0.75
C MET A 157 -16.42 6.72 1.23
N LEU A 158 -16.20 6.77 2.55
CA LEU A 158 -14.91 6.46 3.15
C LEU A 158 -14.50 5.00 2.89
N ALA A 159 -15.42 4.04 3.02
CA ALA A 159 -15.17 2.63 2.73
C ALA A 159 -14.82 2.40 1.24
N GLU A 160 -15.50 3.08 0.32
CA GLU A 160 -15.19 3.02 -1.11
C GLU A 160 -13.81 3.60 -1.43
N ALA A 161 -13.44 4.74 -0.82
CA ALA A 161 -12.12 5.35 -0.98
C ALA A 161 -10.99 4.44 -0.44
N LEU A 162 -11.18 3.90 0.77
CA LEU A 162 -10.25 2.94 1.39
C LEU A 162 -10.09 1.67 0.54
N SER A 163 -11.18 1.17 -0.05
CA SER A 163 -11.12 0.03 -0.96
C SER A 163 -10.31 0.33 -2.21
N GLY A 164 -10.41 1.54 -2.75
CA GLY A 164 -9.58 2.02 -3.87
C GLY A 164 -8.09 2.00 -3.56
N ASP A 165 -7.71 2.23 -2.30
CA ASP A 165 -6.34 2.16 -1.80
C ASP A 165 -5.95 0.77 -1.24
N GLY A 166 -6.80 -0.24 -1.44
CA GLY A 166 -6.47 -1.64 -1.16
C GLY A 166 -6.83 -2.15 0.23
N TYR A 167 -7.63 -1.43 1.03
CA TYR A 167 -8.06 -1.90 2.36
C TYR A 167 -9.25 -2.88 2.35
N ALA A 168 -9.82 -3.16 1.17
CA ALA A 168 -11.01 -4.01 1.03
C ALA A 168 -12.08 -3.68 2.09
N ALA A 169 -12.53 -2.43 2.09
CA ALA A 169 -13.35 -1.86 3.15
C ALA A 169 -14.85 -1.85 2.78
N ALA A 170 -15.70 -2.00 3.80
CA ALA A 170 -17.15 -1.97 3.68
C ALA A 170 -17.78 -1.17 4.83
N ALA A 171 -18.91 -0.52 4.53
CA ALA A 171 -19.77 0.08 5.55
C ALA A 171 -20.93 -0.86 5.88
N ALA A 172 -21.23 -1.01 7.17
CA ALA A 172 -22.35 -1.81 7.67
C ALA A 172 -23.10 -1.04 8.76
N LYS A 173 -24.34 -1.45 9.04
CA LYS A 173 -25.05 -0.94 10.22
C LYS A 173 -24.47 -1.57 11.48
N ALA A 174 -24.24 -0.77 12.52
CA ALA A 174 -23.80 -1.30 13.79
C ALA A 174 -24.91 -2.11 14.48
N PRO A 175 -24.58 -3.21 15.19
CA PRO A 175 -25.56 -3.96 15.98
C PRO A 175 -26.22 -3.11 17.07
N GLN A 176 -27.48 -3.41 17.38
CA GLN A 176 -28.17 -2.86 18.55
C GLN A 176 -27.66 -3.52 19.83
N PRO A 177 -27.65 -2.84 21.00
CA PRO A 177 -28.25 -1.53 21.31
C PRO A 177 -27.38 -0.29 21.04
N GLY A 178 -26.24 -0.41 20.33
CA GLY A 178 -25.30 0.70 20.13
C GLY A 178 -25.67 1.69 19.01
N GLY A 179 -26.38 1.22 17.97
CA GLY A 179 -26.73 2.03 16.82
C GLY A 179 -25.52 2.59 16.05
N GLY A 180 -25.79 3.31 14.97
CA GLY A 180 -24.75 3.92 14.12
C GLY A 180 -24.28 2.98 13.02
N GLU A 181 -23.04 3.18 12.58
CA GLU A 181 -22.44 2.47 11.46
C GLU A 181 -21.13 1.80 11.88
N GLN A 182 -20.67 0.85 11.08
CA GLN A 182 -19.38 0.21 11.20
C GLN A 182 -18.62 0.37 9.89
N LEU A 183 -17.38 0.80 9.99
CA LEU A 183 -16.39 0.73 8.93
C LEU A 183 -15.54 -0.51 9.17
N CYS A 184 -15.62 -1.45 8.24
CA CYS A 184 -14.94 -2.74 8.31
C CYS A 184 -13.86 -2.81 7.23
N GLN A 185 -12.60 -3.11 7.59
CA GLN A 185 -11.51 -3.31 6.63
C GLN A 185 -11.09 -4.79 6.68
N HIS A 186 -11.28 -5.50 5.56
CA HIS A 186 -10.91 -6.92 5.44
C HIS A 186 -9.45 -7.13 5.06
N HIS A 187 -8.74 -6.06 4.70
CA HIS A 187 -7.33 -6.07 4.42
C HIS A 187 -6.70 -4.78 4.94
N CYS A 188 -5.50 -4.88 5.53
CA CYS A 188 -4.73 -3.70 5.92
C CYS A 188 -3.33 -3.82 5.30
N PRO A 189 -2.98 -2.96 4.32
CA PRO A 189 -1.69 -3.02 3.64
C PRO A 189 -0.48 -2.85 4.55
N VAL A 190 -0.66 -2.31 5.75
CA VAL A 190 0.40 -2.07 6.73
C VAL A 190 0.23 -2.90 8.00
N ALA A 191 -0.60 -3.95 7.98
CA ALA A 191 -0.91 -4.76 9.16
C ALA A 191 0.32 -5.31 9.87
N HIS A 192 1.33 -5.75 9.12
CA HIS A 192 2.57 -6.30 9.68
C HIS A 192 3.36 -5.23 10.44
N VAL A 193 3.50 -4.04 9.86
CA VAL A 193 4.20 -2.92 10.48
C VAL A 193 3.42 -2.39 11.69
N ALA A 194 2.10 -2.27 11.55
CA ALA A 194 1.22 -1.79 12.62
C ALA A 194 1.13 -2.74 13.82
N ALA A 195 1.49 -4.02 13.67
CA ALA A 195 1.54 -4.97 14.78
C ALA A 195 2.63 -4.60 15.80
N GLU A 196 3.70 -3.97 15.34
CA GLU A 196 4.78 -3.46 16.21
C GLU A 196 4.65 -1.96 16.50
N PHE A 197 4.04 -1.21 15.59
CA PHE A 197 3.84 0.24 15.73
C PHE A 197 2.34 0.61 15.71
N PRO A 198 1.61 0.41 16.84
CA PRO A 198 0.18 0.71 16.95
C PRO A 198 -0.20 2.17 16.66
N GLN A 199 0.77 3.10 16.73
CA GLN A 199 0.60 4.50 16.39
C GLN A 199 0.02 4.70 14.98
N LEU A 200 0.27 3.75 14.05
CA LEU A 200 -0.33 3.74 12.72
C LEU A 200 -1.85 3.56 12.76
N CYS A 201 -2.34 2.63 13.59
CA CYS A 201 -3.77 2.38 13.76
C CYS A 201 -4.44 3.52 14.54
N GLU A 202 -3.76 4.09 15.53
CA GLU A 202 -4.25 5.24 16.29
C GLU A 202 -4.45 6.47 15.38
N ALA A 203 -3.43 6.82 14.60
CA ALA A 203 -3.49 7.94 13.66
C ALA A 203 -4.61 7.75 12.62
N GLU A 204 -4.81 6.53 12.12
CA GLU A 204 -5.91 6.20 11.20
C GLU A 204 -7.28 6.44 11.86
N THR A 205 -7.48 5.95 13.08
CA THR A 205 -8.73 6.13 13.83
C THR A 205 -9.02 7.60 14.13
N GLU A 206 -8.01 8.39 14.49
CA GLU A 206 -8.17 9.84 14.65
C GLU A 206 -8.60 10.52 13.35
N ALA A 207 -8.01 10.14 12.22
CA ALA A 207 -8.35 10.70 10.92
C ALA A 207 -9.76 10.31 10.47
N PHE A 208 -10.21 9.07 10.73
CA PHE A 208 -11.58 8.66 10.48
C PHE A 208 -12.57 9.52 11.27
N SER A 209 -12.28 9.83 12.54
CA SER A 209 -13.11 10.73 13.33
C SER A 209 -13.23 12.12 12.68
N ARG A 210 -12.10 12.69 12.23
CA ARG A 210 -12.07 14.00 11.56
C ARG A 210 -12.78 14.01 10.21
N LEU A 211 -12.64 12.95 9.42
CA LEU A 211 -13.27 12.83 8.10
C LEU A 211 -14.79 12.72 8.21
N LEU A 212 -15.26 11.89 9.14
CA LEU A 212 -16.69 11.64 9.33
C LEU A 212 -17.37 12.77 10.12
N GLY A 213 -16.61 13.48 10.96
CA GLY A 213 -17.14 14.51 11.86
C GLY A 213 -17.91 13.93 13.04
N THR A 214 -17.69 12.65 13.37
CA THR A 214 -18.31 11.95 14.49
C THR A 214 -17.27 11.17 15.29
N PRO A 215 -17.51 10.92 16.58
CA PRO A 215 -16.70 10.03 17.38
C PRO A 215 -16.70 8.62 16.78
N VAL A 216 -15.51 8.05 16.68
CA VAL A 216 -15.31 6.67 16.24
C VAL A 216 -14.56 5.89 17.30
N GLN A 217 -14.78 4.58 17.35
CA GLN A 217 -14.08 3.68 18.25
C GLN A 217 -13.59 2.44 17.49
N ARG A 218 -12.30 2.14 17.59
CA ARG A 218 -11.75 0.89 17.07
C ARG A 218 -12.15 -0.27 18.00
N LEU A 219 -12.80 -1.29 17.44
CA LEU A 219 -13.27 -2.47 18.16
C LEU A 219 -12.38 -3.71 17.94
N ALA A 220 -11.84 -3.86 16.72
CA ALA A 220 -10.99 -4.98 16.31
C ALA A 220 -9.95 -4.48 15.32
N THR A 221 -8.75 -5.07 15.30
CA THR A 221 -7.63 -4.67 14.44
C THR A 221 -6.83 -5.87 13.96
N ILE A 222 -6.65 -5.99 12.65
CA ILE A 222 -5.87 -7.07 12.01
C ILE A 222 -4.45 -7.16 12.56
N ALA A 223 -3.82 -6.01 12.82
CA ALA A 223 -2.47 -5.92 13.40
C ALA A 223 -2.34 -6.61 14.78
N HIS A 224 -3.44 -6.71 15.53
CA HIS A 224 -3.47 -7.39 16.83
C HIS A 224 -3.96 -8.86 16.74
N GLY A 225 -4.08 -9.39 15.52
CA GLY A 225 -4.46 -10.78 15.27
C GLY A 225 -5.96 -11.01 15.01
N ASP A 226 -6.76 -9.95 14.91
CA ASP A 226 -8.15 -10.08 14.49
C ASP A 226 -8.26 -10.41 12.98
N GLY A 227 -9.37 -11.03 12.57
CA GLY A 227 -9.61 -11.31 11.14
C GLY A 227 -10.07 -10.10 10.32
N ILE A 228 -10.40 -8.99 10.98
CA ILE A 228 -10.97 -7.78 10.36
C ILE A 228 -10.71 -6.57 11.24
N CYS A 229 -10.39 -5.41 10.66
CA CYS A 229 -10.45 -4.17 11.42
C CYS A 229 -11.90 -3.69 11.47
N THR A 230 -12.43 -3.40 12.65
CA THR A 230 -13.79 -2.86 12.80
C THR A 230 -13.74 -1.57 13.58
N THR A 231 -14.22 -0.50 12.96
CA THR A 231 -14.37 0.82 13.59
C THR A 231 -15.86 1.14 13.70
N HIS A 232 -16.35 1.31 14.91
CA HIS A 232 -17.69 1.82 15.17
C HIS A 232 -17.73 3.33 14.94
N VAL A 233 -18.78 3.80 14.29
CA VAL A 233 -19.07 5.20 14.02
C VAL A 233 -20.36 5.55 14.74
N SER A 234 -20.27 6.50 15.67
CA SER A 234 -21.42 6.91 16.47
C SER A 234 -22.51 7.55 15.60
N PRO A 235 -23.80 7.33 15.92
CA PRO A 235 -24.90 8.06 15.29
C PRO A 235 -24.68 9.57 15.34
N VAL A 236 -24.98 10.25 14.22
CA VAL A 236 -24.90 11.71 14.12
C VAL A 236 -25.83 12.40 15.14
N ASP A 237 -27.00 11.81 15.40
CA ASP A 237 -28.02 12.38 16.28
C ASP A 237 -27.59 12.45 17.74
N LEU A 238 -26.84 11.45 18.23
CA LEU A 238 -26.33 11.42 19.61
C LEU A 238 -25.24 12.48 19.86
N CYS A 239 -24.55 12.94 18.80
CA CYS A 239 -23.57 14.02 18.93
C CYS A 239 -24.22 15.40 18.92
N ALA A 240 -25.33 15.57 18.20
CA ALA A 240 -26.09 16.82 18.17
C ALA A 240 -26.73 17.14 19.54
N ASP A 241 -27.20 16.12 20.26
CA ASP A 241 -27.78 16.30 21.60
C ASP A 241 -26.73 16.64 22.67
N ARG A 242 -25.56 15.97 22.69
CA ARG A 242 -24.49 16.29 23.66
C ARG A 242 -23.93 17.70 23.50
N ALA A 243 -23.83 18.20 22.27
CA ALA A 243 -23.36 19.57 22.01
C ALA A 243 -24.36 20.66 22.47
N ARG A 244 -25.64 20.32 22.64
CA ARG A 244 -26.65 21.22 23.21
C ARG A 244 -26.62 21.26 24.72
N ASP A 245 -26.37 20.11 25.35
CA ASP A 245 -26.28 20.00 26.81
C ASP A 245 -25.03 20.69 27.37
N ASP A 246 -23.89 20.65 26.67
CA ASP A 246 -22.65 21.33 27.09
C ASP A 246 -22.68 22.87 26.90
N ALA A 247 -23.71 23.40 26.22
CA ALA A 247 -23.87 24.83 25.94
C ALA A 247 -24.85 25.55 26.90
N THR A 248 -25.39 24.85 27.90
CA THR A 248 -26.33 25.37 28.91
C THR A 248 -25.71 25.37 30.29
#